data_AF-A0A315AAA7-F1
#
_entry.id   AF-A0A315AAA7-F1
#
_cell.length_a   1.000
_cell.length_b   1.000
_cell.length_c   1.000
_cell.angle_alpha   90.00
_cell.angle_beta   90.00
_cell.angle_gamma   90.00
#
_symmetry.space_group_name_H-M   'P 1'
#
loop_
_entity.id
_entity.type
_entity.pdbx_description
1 polymer ?
#
loop_
_entity_poly.entity_id
_entity_poly.type
_entity_poly.pdbx_seq_one_letter_code
_entity_poly.pdbx_strand_id
1 'polypeptide(L)'
;MSQEQPRRPQEDKQQDKPQPIKYGDVFSVSGDLAKKPIAPQDANMMQTAETMVFGQTQKGGPAAVMQSAATRNERSGLVRHDQVTDVGGNEGVTVTETDVPGSRIVTETVGGQVIGQYVQPTPVAQVAAGGFMEQNEITIGEALEASAQTAGDKPIDQSDAAAIQAAEVRATGSNVISPGGLAAMAQSAAAYNAGTQREQDKIKLTDVLSGATAKLPADKAVTRQDAEGIASAELRNNLEMGRRPGGVAASVTAAARLNENIKM
;
A
#
# COMPACT_ATOMS: atom_id res chain seq x y z
N MET A 1 -45.23 49.49 48.20
CA MET A 1 -45.22 49.57 46.73
C MET A 1 -43.87 49.06 46.26
N SER A 2 -43.80 47.76 45.96
CA SER A 2 -42.56 47.08 45.55
C SER A 2 -42.12 47.54 44.17
N GLN A 3 -40.89 48.06 44.08
CA GLN A 3 -40.18 48.23 42.82
C GLN A 3 -39.48 46.91 42.51
N GLU A 4 -40.08 46.10 41.63
CA GLU A 4 -39.40 44.94 41.04
C GLU A 4 -38.35 45.45 40.05
N GLN A 5 -37.08 45.20 40.36
CA GLN A 5 -35.99 45.35 39.39
C GLN A 5 -36.20 44.37 38.23
N PRO A 6 -35.95 44.79 36.97
CA PRO A 6 -36.02 43.89 35.83
C PRO A 6 -34.93 42.83 35.97
N ARG A 7 -35.34 41.55 36.08
CA ARG A 7 -34.43 40.42 35.93
C ARG A 7 -33.82 40.49 34.53
N ARG A 8 -32.50 40.70 34.47
CA ARG A 8 -31.72 40.45 33.24
C ARG A 8 -32.02 39.02 32.76
N PRO A 9 -32.28 38.81 31.46
CA PRO A 9 -32.26 37.48 30.88
C PRO A 9 -30.88 36.86 31.18
N GLN A 10 -30.87 35.71 31.86
CA GLN A 10 -29.72 34.82 31.90
C GLN A 10 -29.64 34.12 30.53
N GLU A 11 -29.35 34.88 29.48
CA GLU A 11 -28.96 34.32 28.20
C GLU A 11 -27.43 34.29 28.16
N ASP A 12 -26.91 33.07 27.95
CA ASP A 12 -25.57 32.77 27.46
C ASP A 12 -24.36 32.95 28.39
N LYS A 13 -24.40 32.31 29.56
CA LYS A 13 -23.18 31.84 30.26
C LYS A 13 -22.91 30.34 30.09
N GLN A 14 -23.23 29.78 28.92
CA GLN A 14 -22.88 28.40 28.55
C GLN A 14 -21.69 28.30 27.59
N GLN A 15 -21.04 29.42 27.26
CA GLN A 15 -19.87 29.45 26.37
C GLN A 15 -18.51 29.25 27.05
N ASP A 16 -18.43 29.20 28.39
CA ASP A 16 -17.16 29.06 29.13
C ASP A 16 -16.83 27.63 29.61
N LYS A 17 -17.54 26.60 29.13
CA LYS A 17 -17.07 25.22 29.35
C LYS A 17 -16.02 24.89 28.28
N PRO A 18 -14.78 24.51 28.66
CA PRO A 18 -13.79 24.11 27.66
C PRO A 18 -14.36 22.94 26.87
N GLN A 19 -14.49 23.13 25.55
CA GLN A 19 -14.98 22.08 24.66
C GLN A 19 -13.80 21.25 24.16
N PRO A 20 -13.99 19.93 23.96
CA PRO A 20 -12.97 19.12 23.35
C PRO A 20 -12.74 19.59 21.91
N ILE A 21 -11.49 19.52 21.47
CA ILE A 21 -11.09 19.72 20.08
C ILE A 21 -11.76 18.63 19.24
N LYS A 22 -12.50 19.05 18.22
CA LYS A 22 -13.29 18.20 17.33
C LYS A 22 -12.58 18.03 15.99
N TYR A 23 -13.03 17.05 15.19
CA TYR A 23 -12.51 16.86 13.84
C TYR A 23 -12.69 18.11 12.97
N GLY A 24 -13.83 18.81 13.09
CA GLY A 24 -14.08 20.04 12.32
C GLY A 24 -13.22 21.23 12.73
N ASP A 25 -12.55 21.16 13.89
CA ASP A 25 -11.65 22.24 14.35
C ASP A 25 -10.25 22.11 13.74
N VAL A 26 -9.88 20.93 13.25
CA VAL A 26 -8.53 20.63 12.73
C VAL A 26 -8.53 20.17 11.27
N PHE A 27 -9.63 19.60 10.77
CA PHE A 27 -9.77 19.11 9.40
C PHE A 27 -11.02 19.69 8.75
N SER A 28 -10.97 19.86 7.43
CA SER A 28 -12.09 20.33 6.61
C SER A 28 -13.14 19.24 6.40
N VAL A 29 -13.70 18.71 7.48
CA VAL A 29 -14.74 17.67 7.49
C VAL A 29 -16.12 18.27 7.80
N SER A 30 -17.19 17.53 7.48
CA SER A 30 -18.56 18.03 7.63
C SER A 30 -19.49 16.96 8.21
N GLY A 31 -20.71 17.37 8.58
CA GLY A 31 -21.70 16.46 9.15
C GLY A 31 -21.37 16.02 10.57
N ASP A 32 -21.66 14.77 10.89
CA ASP A 32 -21.53 14.25 12.26
C ASP A 32 -20.07 14.07 12.68
N LEU A 33 -19.16 13.79 11.75
CA LEU A 33 -17.73 13.69 12.03
C LEU A 33 -17.18 15.01 12.58
N ALA A 34 -17.53 16.14 11.96
CA ALA A 34 -17.06 17.46 12.36
C ALA A 34 -17.43 17.84 13.81
N LYS A 35 -18.52 17.27 14.33
CA LYS A 35 -19.00 17.52 15.71
C LYS A 35 -18.38 16.58 16.75
N LYS A 36 -17.70 15.52 16.33
CA LYS A 36 -17.12 14.51 17.22
C LYS A 36 -15.78 15.01 17.78
N PRO A 37 -15.51 14.77 19.08
CA PRO A 37 -14.19 15.04 19.64
C PRO A 37 -13.17 14.04 19.08
N ILE A 38 -11.91 14.46 18.98
CA ILE A 38 -10.83 13.56 18.61
C ILE A 38 -10.44 12.73 19.84
N ALA A 39 -10.61 11.41 19.75
CA ALA A 39 -10.28 10.47 20.81
C ALA A 39 -8.85 9.90 20.68
N PRO A 40 -8.21 9.50 21.79
CA PRO A 40 -6.91 8.81 21.75
C PRO A 40 -6.91 7.56 20.88
N GLN A 41 -8.00 6.78 20.90
CA GLN A 41 -8.19 5.60 20.04
C GLN A 41 -8.07 5.95 18.56
N ASP A 42 -8.78 6.99 18.13
CA ASP A 42 -8.80 7.40 16.72
C ASP A 42 -7.42 7.89 16.27
N ALA A 43 -6.74 8.65 17.14
CA ALA A 43 -5.39 9.12 16.89
C ALA A 43 -4.39 7.96 16.76
N ASN A 44 -4.52 6.93 17.60
CA ASN A 44 -3.70 5.71 17.49
C ASN A 44 -4.02 4.91 16.23
N MET A 45 -5.30 4.83 15.83
CA MET A 45 -5.70 4.16 14.59
C MET A 45 -5.11 4.86 13.36
N MET A 46 -5.18 6.20 13.32
CA MET A 46 -4.55 7.02 12.27
C MET A 46 -3.03 6.85 12.28
N GLN A 47 -2.40 6.87 13.44
CA GLN A 47 -0.96 6.63 13.54
C GLN A 47 -0.56 5.27 12.96
N THR A 48 -1.35 4.23 13.26
CA THR A 48 -1.10 2.88 12.75
C THR A 48 -1.26 2.87 11.23
N ALA A 49 -2.31 3.51 10.69
CA ALA A 49 -2.54 3.59 9.26
C ALA A 49 -1.44 4.38 8.53
N GLU A 50 -1.01 5.53 9.06
CA GLU A 50 0.16 6.27 8.53
C GLU A 50 1.44 5.44 8.59
N THR A 51 1.66 4.69 9.68
CA THR A 51 2.87 3.89 9.83
C THR A 51 2.90 2.70 8.87
N MET A 52 1.74 2.11 8.54
CA MET A 52 1.65 1.06 7.52
C MET A 52 2.02 1.58 6.12
N VAL A 53 1.70 2.84 5.82
CA VAL A 53 1.91 3.44 4.48
C VAL A 53 3.28 4.10 4.36
N PHE A 54 3.72 4.82 5.38
CA PHE A 54 4.94 5.63 5.35
C PHE A 54 6.09 5.05 6.19
N GLY A 55 5.89 3.92 6.88
CA GLY A 55 6.87 3.33 7.81
C GLY A 55 7.09 4.10 9.11
N GLN A 56 6.58 5.33 9.20
CA GLN A 56 6.63 6.20 10.36
C GLN A 56 5.50 7.23 10.32
N THR A 57 5.13 7.75 11.48
CA THR A 57 4.17 8.86 11.59
C THR A 57 4.76 10.14 10.97
N GLN A 58 3.98 10.81 10.12
CA GLN A 58 4.43 12.02 9.45
C GLN A 58 4.42 13.21 10.41
N LYS A 59 5.53 13.95 10.50
CA LYS A 59 5.61 15.15 11.33
C LYS A 59 4.69 16.23 10.76
N GLY A 60 3.67 16.61 11.53
CA GLY A 60 2.67 17.59 11.08
C GLY A 60 1.61 17.02 10.13
N GLY A 61 1.62 15.70 9.89
CA GLY A 61 0.55 15.00 9.18
C GLY A 61 -0.69 14.79 10.07
N PRO A 62 -1.77 14.24 9.51
CA PRO A 62 -3.03 14.08 10.22
C PRO A 62 -2.96 13.26 11.50
N ALA A 63 -2.16 12.19 11.57
CA ALA A 63 -1.95 11.45 12.80
C ALA A 63 -1.33 12.32 13.89
N ALA A 64 -0.32 13.13 13.56
CA ALA A 64 0.33 14.01 14.53
C ALA A 64 -0.63 15.10 15.05
N VAL A 65 -1.49 15.64 14.16
CA VAL A 65 -2.53 16.60 14.54
C VAL A 65 -3.57 15.94 15.44
N MET A 66 -4.03 14.74 15.11
CA MET A 66 -4.99 13.97 15.91
C MET A 66 -4.42 13.61 17.28
N GLN A 67 -3.15 13.19 17.37
CA GLN A 67 -2.49 12.89 18.63
C GLN A 67 -2.38 14.12 19.54
N SER A 68 -2.04 15.28 18.97
CA SER A 68 -1.97 16.54 19.72
C SER A 68 -3.35 16.95 20.24
N ALA A 69 -4.38 16.85 19.40
CA ALA A 69 -5.76 17.15 19.77
C ALA A 69 -6.27 16.19 20.86
N ALA A 70 -6.09 14.88 20.68
CA ALA A 70 -6.46 13.85 21.65
C ALA A 70 -5.75 14.05 23.00
N THR A 71 -4.43 14.32 22.98
CA THR A 71 -3.65 14.58 24.21
C THR A 71 -4.18 15.81 24.96
N ARG A 72 -4.56 16.87 24.25
CA ARG A 72 -5.17 18.06 24.88
C ARG A 72 -6.56 17.79 25.43
N ASN A 73 -7.36 17.01 24.71
CA ASN A 73 -8.70 16.61 25.14
C ASN A 73 -8.65 15.75 26.40
N GLU A 74 -7.72 14.79 26.45
CA GLU A 74 -7.50 13.90 27.58
C GLU A 74 -6.96 14.65 28.80
N ARG A 75 -5.93 15.49 28.62
CA ARG A 75 -5.37 16.32 29.71
C ARG A 75 -6.39 17.28 30.32
N SER A 76 -7.37 17.72 29.53
CA SER A 76 -8.45 18.59 29.99
C SER A 76 -9.61 17.81 30.62
N GLY A 77 -9.55 16.47 30.65
CA GLY A 77 -10.61 15.60 31.17
C GLY A 77 -11.88 15.59 30.32
N LEU A 78 -11.82 16.09 29.07
CA LEU A 78 -12.97 16.25 28.18
C LEU A 78 -13.26 15.00 27.36
N VAL A 79 -12.25 14.13 27.23
CA VAL A 79 -12.30 12.83 26.56
C VAL A 79 -11.55 11.83 27.44
N ARG A 80 -12.08 10.61 27.59
CA ARG A 80 -11.42 9.56 28.38
C ARG A 80 -10.41 8.81 27.51
N HIS A 81 -9.37 8.26 28.15
CA HIS A 81 -8.37 7.43 27.49
C HIS A 81 -8.96 6.22 26.77
N ASP A 82 -10.09 5.69 27.25
CA ASP A 82 -10.82 4.52 26.74
C ASP A 82 -12.03 4.90 25.88
N GLN A 83 -12.16 6.17 25.49
CA GLN A 83 -13.34 6.64 24.78
C GLN A 83 -13.38 6.09 23.35
N VAL A 84 -14.27 5.14 23.12
CA VAL A 84 -14.58 4.63 21.78
C VAL A 84 -15.54 5.58 21.10
N THR A 85 -15.07 6.27 20.08
CA THR A 85 -15.88 7.05 19.15
C THR A 85 -16.31 6.14 18.00
N ASP A 86 -17.60 6.15 17.67
CA ASP A 86 -18.11 5.49 16.46
C ASP A 86 -17.73 6.36 15.26
N VAL A 87 -16.45 6.34 14.90
CA VAL A 87 -15.91 7.08 13.76
C VAL A 87 -16.31 6.36 12.47
N GLY A 88 -17.59 6.49 12.13
CA GLY A 88 -18.13 6.22 10.81
C GLY A 88 -18.17 4.75 10.42
N GLY A 89 -18.86 3.89 11.19
CA GLY A 89 -19.29 2.57 10.71
C GLY A 89 -18.17 1.69 10.11
N ASN A 90 -18.48 0.92 9.07
CA ASN A 90 -17.58 -0.06 8.45
C ASN A 90 -16.34 0.55 7.74
N GLU A 91 -16.26 1.88 7.59
CA GLU A 91 -15.22 2.53 6.77
C GLU A 91 -14.03 3.07 7.58
N GLY A 92 -14.20 3.34 8.88
CA GLY A 92 -13.10 3.57 9.83
C GLY A 92 -12.07 4.64 9.42
N VAL A 93 -10.83 4.46 9.87
CA VAL A 93 -9.66 5.27 9.48
C VAL A 93 -8.90 4.53 8.39
N THR A 94 -8.66 5.18 7.25
CA THR A 94 -7.91 4.58 6.13
C THR A 94 -6.90 5.57 5.54
N VAL A 95 -5.78 5.02 5.08
CA VAL A 95 -4.78 5.75 4.28
C VAL A 95 -4.59 4.95 3.01
N THR A 96 -4.87 5.55 1.86
CA THR A 96 -4.78 4.91 0.54
C THR A 96 -3.79 5.67 -0.34
N GLU A 97 -2.90 4.92 -0.99
CA GLU A 97 -2.03 5.48 -2.03
C GLU A 97 -2.67 5.25 -3.41
N THR A 98 -2.64 6.28 -4.25
CA THR A 98 -3.08 6.21 -5.64
C THR A 98 -1.94 6.67 -6.52
N ASP A 99 -1.38 5.74 -7.29
CA ASP A 99 -0.34 6.05 -8.25
C ASP A 99 -0.93 6.80 -9.45
N VAL A 100 -0.35 7.96 -9.75
CA VAL A 100 -0.59 8.72 -10.98
C VAL A 100 0.75 8.91 -11.70
N PRO A 101 0.79 9.10 -13.03
CA PRO A 101 2.04 9.31 -13.73
C PRO A 101 2.88 10.44 -13.13
N GLY A 102 4.04 10.11 -12.55
CA GLY A 102 4.97 11.07 -11.93
C GLY A 102 4.58 11.60 -10.55
N SER A 103 3.48 11.12 -9.95
CA SER A 103 3.14 11.43 -8.55
C SER A 103 2.44 10.26 -7.85
N ARG A 104 2.60 10.13 -6.54
CA ARG A 104 1.68 9.32 -5.72
C ARG A 104 0.77 10.26 -4.94
N ILE A 105 -0.53 10.01 -5.02
CA ILE A 105 -1.53 10.74 -4.27
C ILE A 105 -1.85 9.91 -3.04
N VAL A 106 -1.43 10.39 -1.87
CA VAL A 106 -1.85 9.77 -0.61
C VAL A 106 -3.11 10.45 -0.13
N THR A 107 -4.15 9.67 0.11
CA THR A 107 -5.44 10.12 0.59
C THR A 107 -5.71 9.48 1.95
N GLU A 108 -5.86 10.32 2.97
CA GLU A 108 -6.10 9.94 4.36
C GLU A 108 -7.54 10.28 4.70
N THR A 109 -8.31 9.28 5.12
CA THR A 109 -9.74 9.42 5.37
C THR A 109 -10.14 8.93 6.75
N VAL A 110 -11.19 9.54 7.27
CA VAL A 110 -11.83 9.20 8.54
C VAL A 110 -13.33 9.16 8.32
N GLY A 111 -13.96 8.00 8.57
CA GLY A 111 -15.39 7.82 8.33
C GLY A 111 -15.81 8.16 6.90
N GLY A 112 -14.99 7.78 5.91
CA GLY A 112 -15.21 8.04 4.49
C GLY A 112 -14.94 9.48 4.03
N GLN A 113 -14.57 10.39 4.94
CA GLN A 113 -14.24 11.78 4.59
C GLN A 113 -12.74 12.00 4.54
N VAL A 114 -12.26 12.63 3.46
CA VAL A 114 -10.85 12.98 3.28
C VAL A 114 -10.46 14.06 4.30
N ILE A 115 -9.49 13.74 5.15
CA ILE A 115 -8.93 14.67 6.13
C ILE A 115 -7.54 15.18 5.73
N GLY A 116 -6.86 14.45 4.85
CA GLY A 116 -5.55 14.77 4.32
C GLY A 116 -5.44 14.24 2.91
N GLN A 117 -4.94 15.07 2.00
CA GLN A 117 -4.57 14.62 0.67
C GLN A 117 -3.27 15.30 0.27
N TYR A 118 -2.27 14.49 -0.07
CA TYR A 118 -0.96 15.00 -0.43
C TYR A 118 -0.53 14.37 -1.74
N VAL A 119 -0.26 15.23 -2.71
CA VAL A 119 0.43 14.83 -3.94
C VAL A 119 1.90 14.84 -3.59
N GLN A 120 2.45 13.64 -3.41
CA GLN A 120 3.89 13.50 -3.36
C GLN A 120 4.34 13.28 -4.80
N PRO A 121 5.24 14.13 -5.34
CA PRO A 121 5.95 13.74 -6.55
C PRO A 121 6.50 12.35 -6.29
N THR A 122 6.24 11.40 -7.20
CA THR A 122 7.01 10.16 -7.18
C THR A 122 8.42 10.70 -7.32
N PRO A 123 9.31 10.48 -6.35
CA PRO A 123 10.65 11.00 -6.47
C PRO A 123 11.13 10.57 -7.85
N VAL A 124 11.39 11.52 -8.76
CA VAL A 124 12.42 11.24 -9.75
C VAL A 124 13.58 10.88 -8.87
N ALA A 125 13.97 9.61 -8.91
CA ALA A 125 15.11 9.10 -8.19
C ALA A 125 16.35 9.85 -8.69
N GLN A 126 16.54 11.10 -8.27
CA GLN A 126 17.85 11.63 -8.01
C GLN A 126 18.21 11.06 -6.66
N VAL A 127 18.98 9.96 -6.69
CA VAL A 127 20.20 9.82 -5.90
C VAL A 127 20.39 11.00 -4.92
N ALA A 128 19.88 10.90 -3.68
CA ALA A 128 20.22 11.82 -2.59
C ALA A 128 20.03 11.23 -1.17
N ALA A 129 21.13 10.72 -0.62
CA ALA A 129 21.74 11.19 0.63
C ALA A 129 21.04 10.83 1.92
N GLY A 130 20.84 9.52 2.12
CA GLY A 130 20.51 8.92 3.42
C GLY A 130 19.82 7.57 3.24
N GLY A 131 19.10 7.41 2.13
CA GLY A 131 18.61 6.18 1.53
C GLY A 131 19.40 5.84 0.25
N PHE A 132 20.73 5.91 0.35
CA PHE A 132 21.68 5.81 -0.77
C PHE A 132 22.18 4.39 -1.05
N MET A 133 21.51 3.35 -0.56
CA MET A 133 21.90 1.96 -0.89
C MET A 133 20.87 1.19 -1.71
N GLU A 134 19.62 1.67 -1.85
CA GLU A 134 18.53 0.86 -2.45
C GLU A 134 18.13 1.30 -3.87
N GLN A 135 18.82 2.27 -4.49
CA GLN A 135 18.66 2.57 -5.93
C GLN A 135 19.41 1.60 -6.85
N ASN A 136 19.98 0.54 -6.29
CA ASN A 136 20.70 -0.47 -7.03
C ASN A 136 20.09 -1.87 -6.88
N GLU A 137 19.09 -2.05 -6.01
CA GLU A 137 18.52 -3.36 -5.79
C GLU A 137 17.36 -3.58 -6.75
N ILE A 138 17.56 -4.46 -7.70
CA ILE A 138 16.55 -4.89 -8.67
C ILE A 138 15.38 -5.50 -7.90
N THR A 139 14.15 -5.11 -8.21
CA THR A 139 12.95 -5.66 -7.57
C THR A 139 12.48 -6.95 -8.24
N ILE A 140 11.54 -7.66 -7.60
CA ILE A 140 10.92 -8.84 -8.21
C ILE A 140 10.15 -8.44 -9.48
N GLY A 141 9.38 -7.35 -9.44
CA GLY A 141 8.66 -6.82 -10.61
C GLY A 141 9.59 -6.43 -11.76
N GLU A 142 10.70 -5.76 -11.48
CA GLU A 142 11.71 -5.42 -12.49
C GLU A 142 12.34 -6.67 -13.11
N ALA A 143 12.63 -7.69 -12.30
CA ALA A 143 13.16 -8.95 -12.81
C ALA A 143 12.14 -9.72 -13.68
N LEU A 144 10.84 -9.59 -13.38
CA LEU A 144 9.76 -10.13 -14.20
C LEU A 144 9.64 -9.37 -15.53
N GLU A 145 9.71 -8.03 -15.52
CA GLU A 145 9.73 -7.23 -16.75
C GLU A 145 10.97 -7.51 -17.61
N ALA A 146 12.13 -7.68 -16.98
CA ALA A 146 13.34 -8.10 -17.69
C ALA A 146 13.15 -9.46 -18.38
N SER A 147 12.40 -10.38 -17.75
CA SER A 147 12.05 -11.67 -18.37
C SER A 147 11.19 -11.50 -19.62
N ALA A 148 10.27 -10.54 -19.62
CA ALA A 148 9.51 -10.18 -20.82
C ALA A 148 10.42 -9.62 -21.94
N GLN A 149 11.53 -8.96 -21.61
CA GLN A 149 12.47 -8.47 -22.63
C GLN A 149 13.38 -9.57 -23.17
N THR A 150 13.87 -10.47 -22.31
CA THR A 150 14.84 -11.51 -22.68
C THR A 150 14.19 -12.74 -23.29
N ALA A 151 12.97 -13.07 -22.85
CA ALA A 151 12.25 -14.27 -23.23
C ALA A 151 10.79 -13.98 -23.64
N GLY A 152 10.48 -12.73 -24.01
CA GLY A 152 9.13 -12.27 -24.29
C GLY A 152 8.39 -13.03 -25.37
N ASP A 153 9.11 -13.61 -26.34
CA ASP A 153 8.53 -14.41 -27.42
C ASP A 153 8.15 -15.84 -27.01
N LYS A 154 8.57 -16.27 -25.82
CA LYS A 154 8.26 -17.60 -25.30
C LYS A 154 6.77 -17.68 -24.93
N PRO A 155 6.03 -18.68 -25.44
CA PRO A 155 4.71 -19.02 -24.94
C PRO A 155 4.76 -19.40 -23.46
N ILE A 156 3.79 -18.93 -22.68
CA ILE A 156 3.69 -19.26 -21.25
C ILE A 156 3.29 -20.73 -21.10
N ASP A 157 4.06 -21.46 -20.31
CA ASP A 157 3.75 -22.83 -19.88
C ASP A 157 3.36 -22.90 -18.39
N GLN A 158 3.00 -24.09 -17.91
CA GLN A 158 2.60 -24.31 -16.50
C GLN A 158 3.75 -24.05 -15.51
N SER A 159 4.99 -24.26 -15.94
CA SER A 159 6.18 -24.00 -15.13
C SER A 159 6.40 -22.50 -14.95
N ASP A 160 6.26 -21.72 -16.03
CA ASP A 160 6.31 -20.26 -15.99
C ASP A 160 5.20 -19.69 -15.12
N ALA A 161 3.97 -20.21 -15.25
CA ALA A 161 2.84 -19.76 -14.44
C ALA A 161 3.06 -20.01 -12.94
N ALA A 162 3.67 -21.14 -12.57
CA ALA A 162 4.06 -21.43 -11.19
C ALA A 162 5.18 -20.49 -10.70
N ALA A 163 6.16 -20.19 -11.55
CA ALA A 163 7.23 -19.24 -11.22
C ALA A 163 6.69 -17.82 -10.99
N ILE A 164 5.79 -17.34 -11.86
CA ILE A 164 5.15 -16.02 -11.75
C ILE A 164 4.30 -15.93 -10.48
N GLN A 165 3.54 -16.98 -10.14
CA GLN A 165 2.82 -17.04 -8.88
C GLN A 165 3.75 -16.97 -7.68
N ALA A 166 4.81 -17.76 -7.69
CA ALA A 166 5.81 -17.75 -6.64
C ALA A 166 6.49 -16.38 -6.49
N ALA A 167 6.65 -15.64 -7.57
CA ALA A 167 7.16 -14.28 -7.58
C ALA A 167 6.16 -13.28 -6.99
N GLU A 168 4.90 -13.31 -7.43
CA GLU A 168 3.84 -12.42 -6.92
C GLU A 168 3.58 -12.60 -5.41
N VAL A 169 3.56 -13.84 -4.93
CA VAL A 169 3.42 -14.15 -3.50
C VAL A 169 4.59 -13.58 -2.68
N ARG A 170 5.80 -13.67 -3.22
CA ARG A 170 7.02 -13.20 -2.52
C ARG A 170 7.16 -11.70 -2.54
N ALA A 171 6.75 -11.06 -3.64
CA ALA A 171 6.66 -9.62 -3.75
C ALA A 171 5.65 -9.09 -2.74
N THR A 172 4.39 -9.54 -2.84
CA THR A 172 3.30 -8.98 -2.05
C THR A 172 3.22 -9.46 -0.60
N GLY A 173 3.90 -10.56 -0.26
CA GLY A 173 3.76 -11.24 1.03
C GLY A 173 2.39 -11.91 1.23
N SER A 174 1.51 -11.88 0.22
CA SER A 174 0.18 -12.48 0.25
C SER A 174 0.20 -13.83 -0.46
N ASN A 175 -0.27 -14.87 0.23
CA ASN A 175 -0.37 -16.22 -0.33
C ASN A 175 -1.69 -16.42 -1.13
N VAL A 176 -2.48 -15.36 -1.30
CA VAL A 176 -3.75 -15.36 -2.01
C VAL A 176 -3.53 -14.87 -3.44
N ILE A 177 -4.00 -15.63 -4.43
CA ILE A 177 -4.00 -15.21 -5.83
C ILE A 177 -5.12 -14.17 -6.00
N SER A 178 -4.75 -12.92 -6.19
CA SER A 178 -5.70 -11.84 -6.47
C SER A 178 -6.34 -12.05 -7.85
N PRO A 179 -7.67 -12.00 -7.99
CA PRO A 179 -8.32 -11.99 -9.30
C PRO A 179 -7.80 -10.82 -10.14
N GLY A 180 -7.26 -11.11 -11.33
CA GLY A 180 -6.63 -10.09 -12.18
C GLY A 180 -5.17 -9.76 -11.86
N GLY A 181 -4.55 -10.44 -10.89
CA GLY A 181 -3.10 -10.38 -10.63
C GLY A 181 -2.27 -11.12 -11.68
N LEU A 182 -0.94 -10.96 -11.61
CA LEU A 182 -0.01 -11.54 -12.58
C LEU A 182 -0.08 -13.07 -12.62
N ALA A 183 -0.21 -13.72 -11.46
CA ALA A 183 -0.35 -15.17 -11.35
C ALA A 183 -1.65 -15.66 -11.97
N ALA A 184 -2.76 -14.95 -11.75
CA ALA A 184 -4.05 -15.32 -12.33
C ALA A 184 -3.99 -15.25 -13.87
N MET A 185 -3.37 -14.19 -14.41
CA MET A 185 -3.15 -14.04 -15.86
C MET A 185 -2.24 -15.15 -16.40
N ALA A 186 -1.13 -15.44 -15.73
CA ALA A 186 -0.19 -16.47 -16.16
C ALA A 186 -0.81 -17.89 -16.13
N GLN A 187 -1.59 -18.21 -15.09
CA GLN A 187 -2.32 -19.48 -15.00
C GLN A 187 -3.36 -19.62 -16.12
N SER A 188 -4.13 -18.56 -16.39
CA SER A 188 -5.08 -18.55 -17.51
C SER A 188 -4.37 -18.70 -18.86
N ALA A 189 -3.23 -18.02 -19.04
CA ALA A 189 -2.43 -18.11 -20.25
C ALA A 189 -1.86 -19.51 -20.47
N ALA A 190 -1.31 -20.14 -19.42
CA ALA A 190 -0.80 -21.51 -19.49
C ALA A 190 -1.91 -22.52 -19.83
N ALA A 191 -3.10 -22.39 -19.21
CA ALA A 191 -4.24 -23.25 -19.51
C ALA A 191 -4.74 -23.09 -20.96
N TYR A 192 -4.80 -21.86 -21.45
CA TYR A 192 -5.16 -21.56 -22.84
C TYR A 192 -4.13 -22.12 -23.84
N ASN A 193 -2.84 -21.93 -23.55
CA ASN A 193 -1.74 -22.40 -24.40
C ASN A 193 -1.65 -23.93 -24.47
N ALA A 194 -1.99 -24.63 -23.39
CA ALA A 194 -2.02 -26.09 -23.36
C ALA A 194 -3.05 -26.68 -24.35
N GLY A 195 -4.16 -25.97 -24.60
CA GLY A 195 -5.17 -26.35 -25.59
C GLY A 195 -4.93 -25.83 -27.01
N THR A 196 -3.93 -24.96 -27.20
CA THR A 196 -3.71 -24.22 -28.45
C THR A 196 -2.56 -24.82 -29.25
N GLN A 197 -2.85 -25.35 -30.45
CA GLN A 197 -1.83 -26.00 -31.30
C GLN A 197 -0.99 -25.03 -32.13
N ARG A 198 -1.54 -23.86 -32.49
CA ARG A 198 -0.80 -22.86 -33.30
C ARG A 198 0.03 -21.98 -32.38
N GLU A 199 1.36 -22.05 -32.50
CA GLU A 199 2.29 -21.24 -31.70
C GLU A 199 2.04 -19.73 -31.79
N GLN A 200 1.47 -19.26 -32.91
CA GLN A 200 1.15 -17.85 -33.18
C GLN A 200 0.03 -17.31 -32.29
N ASP A 201 -0.89 -18.18 -31.88
CA ASP A 201 -2.06 -17.81 -31.08
C ASP A 201 -1.79 -17.94 -29.58
N LYS A 202 -0.62 -18.47 -29.20
CA LYS A 202 -0.27 -18.67 -27.80
C LYS A 202 0.06 -17.34 -27.14
N ILE A 203 -0.40 -17.20 -25.90
CA ILE A 203 -0.10 -16.05 -25.06
C ILE A 203 1.35 -16.17 -24.59
N LYS A 204 2.13 -15.10 -24.78
CA LYS A 204 3.57 -15.10 -24.52
C LYS A 204 3.92 -14.42 -23.20
N LEU A 205 5.15 -14.59 -22.75
CA LEU A 205 5.66 -13.94 -21.52
C LEU A 205 5.53 -12.42 -21.58
N THR A 206 5.77 -11.81 -22.75
CA THR A 206 5.62 -10.36 -22.91
C THR A 206 4.19 -9.87 -22.65
N ASP A 207 3.18 -10.65 -23.02
CA ASP A 207 1.77 -10.25 -22.89
C ASP A 207 1.31 -10.19 -21.43
N VAL A 208 1.91 -11.02 -20.56
CA VAL A 208 1.56 -11.08 -19.13
C VAL A 208 2.49 -10.20 -18.29
N LEU A 209 3.81 -10.27 -18.52
CA LEU A 209 4.82 -9.63 -17.69
C LEU A 209 5.12 -8.17 -18.08
N SER A 210 4.58 -7.67 -19.20
CA SER A 210 4.64 -6.24 -19.50
C SER A 210 3.93 -5.44 -18.39
N GLY A 211 4.65 -4.49 -17.79
CA GLY A 211 4.14 -3.70 -16.67
C GLY A 211 4.06 -4.47 -15.35
N ALA A 212 4.84 -5.55 -15.16
CA ALA A 212 4.80 -6.33 -13.92
C ALA A 212 5.13 -5.47 -12.68
N THR A 213 6.01 -4.47 -12.82
CA THR A 213 6.34 -3.53 -11.74
C THR A 213 5.11 -2.76 -11.27
N ALA A 214 4.24 -2.33 -12.20
CA ALA A 214 3.01 -1.61 -11.88
C ALA A 214 1.86 -2.53 -11.40
N LYS A 215 1.96 -3.83 -11.64
CA LYS A 215 0.93 -4.83 -11.28
C LYS A 215 1.19 -5.49 -9.92
N LEU A 216 2.35 -5.24 -9.31
CA LEU A 216 2.70 -5.75 -7.99
C LEU A 216 2.50 -4.63 -6.93
N PRO A 217 1.43 -4.68 -6.12
CA PRO A 217 1.07 -3.59 -5.21
C PRO A 217 2.04 -3.37 -4.03
N ALA A 218 2.94 -4.32 -3.78
CA ALA A 218 3.96 -4.22 -2.74
C ALA A 218 5.26 -4.86 -3.24
N ASP A 219 5.71 -4.43 -4.43
CA ASP A 219 6.97 -4.96 -4.99
C ASP A 219 8.15 -4.67 -4.06
N LYS A 220 9.06 -5.65 -3.96
CA LYS A 220 10.22 -5.59 -3.05
C LYS A 220 11.49 -5.98 -3.78
N ALA A 221 12.64 -5.54 -3.25
CA ALA A 221 13.95 -5.97 -3.72
C ALA A 221 14.07 -7.50 -3.74
N VAL A 222 14.55 -8.06 -4.87
CA VAL A 222 14.73 -9.51 -4.95
C VAL A 222 15.89 -9.96 -4.06
N THR A 223 15.64 -10.99 -3.25
CA THR A 223 16.69 -11.67 -2.48
C THR A 223 17.02 -13.02 -3.09
N ARG A 224 18.17 -13.59 -2.72
CA ARG A 224 18.53 -14.96 -3.12
C ARG A 224 17.50 -16.00 -2.66
N GLN A 225 16.93 -15.85 -1.46
CA GLN A 225 15.88 -16.74 -0.97
C GLN A 225 14.61 -16.65 -1.83
N ASP A 226 14.28 -15.45 -2.32
CA ASP A 226 13.16 -15.28 -3.23
C ASP A 226 13.42 -15.99 -4.56
N ALA A 227 14.60 -15.80 -5.15
CA ALA A 227 15.01 -16.45 -6.39
C ALA A 227 15.05 -17.99 -6.30
N GLU A 228 15.62 -18.54 -5.24
CA GLU A 228 15.65 -20.00 -5.00
C GLU A 228 14.24 -20.57 -4.84
N GLY A 229 13.37 -19.82 -4.19
CA GLY A 229 11.97 -20.19 -4.02
C GLY A 229 11.17 -20.19 -5.32
N ILE A 230 11.43 -19.23 -6.20
CA ILE A 230 10.81 -19.12 -7.53
C ILE A 230 11.34 -20.22 -8.46
N ALA A 231 12.65 -20.44 -8.47
CA ALA A 231 13.27 -21.54 -9.22
C ALA A 231 12.76 -22.91 -8.76
N SER A 232 12.54 -23.09 -7.45
CA SER A 232 11.95 -24.32 -6.92
C SER A 232 10.51 -24.52 -7.39
N ALA A 233 9.72 -23.46 -7.51
CA ALA A 233 8.33 -23.53 -8.01
C ALA A 233 8.28 -23.87 -9.51
N GLU A 234 9.18 -23.28 -10.29
CA GLU A 234 9.38 -23.58 -11.72
C GLU A 234 9.76 -25.05 -11.91
N LEU A 235 10.81 -25.52 -11.23
CA LEU A 235 11.29 -26.91 -11.34
C LEU A 235 10.26 -27.96 -10.94
N ARG A 236 9.41 -27.67 -9.94
CA ARG A 236 8.36 -28.60 -9.49
C ARG A 236 7.23 -28.77 -10.52
N ASN A 237 7.01 -27.77 -11.37
CA ASN A 237 5.94 -27.76 -12.38
C ASN A 237 6.46 -27.94 -13.80
N ASN A 238 7.76 -28.19 -13.97
CA ASN A 238 8.36 -28.47 -15.26
C ASN A 238 8.18 -29.96 -15.64
N LEU A 239 7.35 -30.21 -16.65
CA LEU A 239 7.10 -31.55 -17.20
C LEU A 239 8.26 -32.07 -18.07
N GLU A 240 9.14 -31.19 -18.57
CA GLU A 240 10.36 -31.56 -19.27
C GLU A 240 11.58 -31.35 -18.37
N MET A 241 12.03 -32.42 -17.69
CA MET A 241 13.23 -32.47 -16.82
C MET A 241 14.58 -32.17 -17.54
N GLY A 242 14.56 -31.42 -18.64
CA GLY A 242 15.72 -31.07 -19.45
C GLY A 242 15.75 -29.58 -19.78
N ARG A 243 16.31 -28.78 -18.85
CA ARG A 243 17.24 -27.70 -19.17
C ARG A 243 16.81 -26.77 -20.32
N ARG A 244 16.04 -25.72 -20.01
CA ARG A 244 16.10 -24.46 -20.78
C ARG A 244 16.35 -23.27 -19.86
N PRO A 245 17.61 -22.83 -19.71
CA PRO A 245 17.95 -21.64 -18.97
C PRO A 245 17.46 -20.43 -19.77
N GLY A 246 16.33 -19.85 -19.38
CA GLY A 246 15.75 -18.69 -20.05
C GLY A 246 14.32 -18.33 -19.63
N GLY A 247 13.81 -18.94 -18.56
CA GLY A 247 12.50 -18.64 -18.00
C GLY A 247 12.54 -17.55 -16.93
N VAL A 248 11.39 -17.34 -16.31
CA VAL A 248 11.15 -16.31 -15.30
C VAL A 248 12.14 -16.44 -14.12
N ALA A 249 12.43 -17.67 -13.67
CA ALA A 249 13.35 -17.85 -12.54
C ALA A 249 14.81 -17.48 -12.85
N ALA A 250 15.23 -17.57 -14.13
CA ALA A 250 16.60 -17.24 -14.53
C ALA A 250 16.88 -15.74 -14.40
N SER A 251 15.95 -14.90 -14.85
CA SER A 251 16.04 -13.44 -14.72
C SER A 251 15.98 -13.00 -13.26
N VAL A 252 15.10 -13.60 -12.47
CA VAL A 252 14.99 -13.33 -11.03
C VAL A 252 16.25 -13.76 -10.29
N THR A 253 16.87 -14.87 -10.67
CA THR A 253 18.16 -15.31 -10.11
C THR A 253 19.30 -14.38 -10.51
N ALA A 254 19.33 -13.89 -11.74
CA ALA A 254 20.32 -12.91 -12.19
C ALA A 254 20.18 -11.61 -11.42
N ALA A 255 18.95 -11.13 -11.23
CA ALA A 255 18.63 -9.95 -10.42
C ALA A 255 19.07 -10.12 -8.96
N ALA A 256 18.77 -11.26 -8.33
CA ALA A 256 19.21 -11.55 -6.96
C ALA A 256 20.73 -11.54 -6.80
N ARG A 257 21.48 -12.08 -7.78
CA ARG A 257 22.95 -12.05 -7.77
C ARG A 257 23.50 -10.64 -7.93
N LEU A 258 22.88 -9.82 -8.76
CA LEU A 258 23.26 -8.42 -8.91
C LEU A 258 23.03 -7.65 -7.60
N ASN A 259 21.91 -7.92 -6.91
CA ASN A 259 21.62 -7.32 -5.60
C ASN A 259 22.63 -7.76 -4.53
N GLU A 260 23.02 -9.04 -4.50
CA GLU A 260 24.06 -9.53 -3.58
C GLU A 260 25.41 -8.85 -3.83
N ASN A 261 25.78 -8.63 -5.09
CA ASN A 261 27.03 -7.96 -5.45
C ASN A 261 27.04 -6.47 -5.12
N ILE A 262 25.88 -5.84 -4.99
CA ILE A 262 25.78 -4.44 -4.58
C ILE A 262 25.81 -4.29 -3.06
N LYS A 263 25.45 -5.35 -2.31
CA LYS A 263 25.53 -5.40 -0.85
C LYS A 263 26.92 -5.72 -0.31
N MET A 264 27.89 -6.07 -1.15
CA MET A 264 29.30 -6.34 -0.80
C MET A 264 30.17 -5.09 -0.92
#